data_AF-A0A3D3E282-F1
#
_entry.id   AF-A0A3D3E282-F1
#
_cell.length_a   1.000
_cell.length_b   1.000
_cell.length_c   1.000
_cell.angle_alpha   90.00
_cell.angle_beta   90.00
_cell.angle_gamma   90.00
#
_symmetry.space_group_name_H-M   'P 1'
#
loop_
_entity.id
_entity.type
_entity.pdbx_description
1 polymer ?
#
loop_
_entity_poly.entity_id
_entity_poly.type
_entity_poly.pdbx_seq_one_letter_code
_entity_poly.pdbx_strand_id
1 'polypeptide(L)'
;MIKIIIITLFALYLPQTKALEPLGEEELQQVLGQGGVYLSGDITINETGGPLNDMSDTTNPGIWQADCSVGSTNQRCGARLAVNAGDDSNSGWLVLDNIRGRFSFEGLTLKTRTIDSGFDDGGNGDSDGAVFDGDVLEIGLPNTLNYSDVSFTLANSNSARPTDAGFQQTDILNVNIDGDISLRGNLLLFPTGNP
;
A
#
# COMPACT_ATOMS: atom_id res chain seq x y z
N MET A 1 -53.12 -24.29 -32.12
CA MET A 1 -51.66 -24.04 -32.24
C MET A 1 -51.05 -23.44 -30.97
N ILE A 2 -51.71 -22.48 -30.29
CA ILE A 2 -51.24 -21.90 -29.01
C ILE A 2 -51.03 -22.94 -27.88
N LYS A 3 -51.88 -23.96 -27.77
CA LYS A 3 -51.74 -25.02 -26.74
C LYS A 3 -50.50 -25.92 -26.89
N ILE A 4 -50.03 -26.14 -28.12
CA ILE A 4 -48.85 -26.99 -28.38
C ILE A 4 -47.58 -26.22 -28.01
N ILE A 5 -47.55 -24.92 -28.29
CA ILE A 5 -46.41 -24.03 -27.98
C ILE A 5 -46.17 -23.92 -26.47
N ILE A 6 -47.24 -23.83 -25.66
CA ILE A 6 -47.12 -23.70 -24.19
C ILE A 6 -46.59 -25.00 -23.56
N ILE A 7 -46.95 -26.17 -24.10
CA ILE A 7 -46.47 -27.47 -23.61
C ILE A 7 -44.98 -27.67 -23.94
N THR A 8 -44.53 -27.26 -25.13
CA THR A 8 -43.09 -27.27 -25.48
C THR A 8 -42.26 -26.28 -24.67
N LEU A 9 -42.84 -25.13 -24.28
CA LEU A 9 -42.13 -24.14 -23.46
C LEU A 9 -41.97 -24.61 -22.00
N PHE A 10 -42.92 -25.39 -21.47
CA PHE A 10 -42.83 -25.96 -20.12
C PHE A 10 -41.82 -27.11 -20.03
N ALA A 11 -41.59 -27.86 -21.11
CA ALA A 11 -40.61 -28.94 -21.17
C ALA A 11 -39.14 -28.44 -21.19
N LEU A 12 -38.92 -27.17 -21.52
CA LEU A 12 -37.59 -26.52 -21.49
C LEU A 12 -37.21 -25.98 -20.10
N TYR A 13 -38.14 -25.95 -19.15
CA TYR A 13 -37.92 -25.54 -17.76
C TYR A 13 -37.64 -26.73 -16.83
N LEU A 14 -36.84 -27.69 -17.29
CA LEU A 14 -36.22 -28.64 -16.36
C LEU A 14 -35.26 -27.86 -15.45
N PRO A 15 -35.40 -27.96 -14.10
CA PRO A 15 -34.42 -27.38 -13.21
C PRO A 15 -33.08 -28.06 -13.47
N GLN A 16 -32.10 -27.30 -13.94
CA GLN A 16 -30.70 -27.73 -13.96
C GLN A 16 -30.26 -27.89 -12.51
N THR A 17 -30.48 -29.07 -11.94
CA THR A 17 -29.86 -29.45 -10.67
C THR A 17 -28.38 -29.68 -10.98
N LYS A 18 -27.59 -28.61 -10.94
CA LYS A 18 -26.14 -28.73 -10.76
C LYS A 18 -25.96 -29.37 -9.39
N ALA A 19 -25.72 -30.67 -9.37
CA ALA A 19 -25.31 -31.36 -8.16
C ALA A 19 -24.01 -30.68 -7.69
N LEU A 20 -23.94 -30.37 -6.39
CA LEU A 20 -22.69 -29.95 -5.76
C LEU A 20 -21.77 -31.17 -5.78
N GLU A 21 -20.92 -31.26 -6.80
CA GLU A 21 -19.91 -32.29 -6.92
C GLU A 21 -18.76 -31.94 -5.96
N PRO A 22 -18.31 -32.88 -5.11
CA PRO A 22 -17.17 -32.64 -4.25
C PRO A 22 -15.94 -32.39 -5.13
N LEU A 23 -15.34 -31.21 -5.01
CA LEU A 23 -14.07 -30.90 -5.67
C LEU A 23 -13.00 -31.90 -5.22
N GLY A 24 -12.21 -32.39 -6.17
CA GLY A 24 -11.04 -33.21 -5.86
C GLY A 24 -9.99 -32.40 -5.10
N GLU A 25 -9.07 -33.07 -4.39
CA GLU A 25 -8.05 -32.39 -3.57
C GLU A 25 -7.15 -31.45 -4.39
N GLU A 26 -6.86 -31.78 -5.64
CA GLU A 26 -6.13 -30.92 -6.59
C GLU A 26 -6.92 -29.67 -7.00
N GLU A 27 -8.24 -29.78 -7.16
CA GLU A 27 -9.12 -28.65 -7.47
C GLU A 27 -9.35 -27.78 -6.21
N LEU A 28 -9.47 -28.41 -5.04
CA LEU A 28 -9.50 -27.75 -3.74
C LEU A 28 -8.21 -26.98 -3.47
N GLN A 29 -7.05 -27.50 -3.88
CA GLN A 29 -5.77 -26.80 -3.76
C GLN A 29 -5.71 -25.56 -4.66
N GLN A 30 -6.37 -25.56 -5.82
CA GLN A 30 -6.53 -24.35 -6.63
C GLN A 30 -7.45 -23.31 -5.96
N VAL A 31 -8.45 -23.73 -5.18
CA VAL A 31 -9.38 -22.82 -4.47
C VAL A 31 -8.78 -22.31 -3.14
N LEU A 32 -8.03 -23.16 -2.44
CA LEU A 32 -7.33 -22.87 -1.19
C LEU A 32 -6.01 -22.14 -1.46
N GLY A 33 -6.11 -20.86 -1.80
CA GLY A 33 -4.94 -19.98 -2.02
C GLY A 33 -5.24 -18.76 -2.90
N GLN A 34 -6.33 -18.80 -3.67
CA GLN A 34 -6.75 -17.70 -4.53
C GLN A 34 -7.46 -16.55 -3.81
N GLY A 35 -7.89 -16.77 -2.55
CA GLY A 35 -8.66 -15.78 -1.79
C GLY A 35 -7.87 -14.53 -1.38
N GLY A 36 -6.55 -14.57 -1.54
CA GLY A 36 -5.67 -13.54 -0.98
C GLY A 36 -5.76 -13.46 0.54
N VAL A 37 -4.98 -12.56 1.11
CA VAL A 37 -5.03 -12.24 2.55
C VAL A 37 -5.85 -10.97 2.70
N TYR A 38 -6.91 -11.02 3.50
CA TYR A 38 -7.63 -9.84 3.93
C TYR A 38 -6.96 -9.27 5.17
N LEU A 39 -6.51 -8.02 5.08
CA LEU A 39 -5.89 -7.30 6.18
C LEU A 39 -6.82 -6.19 6.66
N SER A 40 -7.05 -6.18 7.96
CA SER A 40 -7.60 -5.06 8.70
C SER A 40 -6.69 -4.77 9.89
N GLY A 41 -6.61 -3.51 10.25
CA GLY A 41 -5.79 -3.08 11.37
C GLY A 41 -5.56 -1.58 11.38
N ASP A 42 -4.93 -1.13 12.45
CA ASP A 42 -4.46 0.23 12.62
C ASP A 42 -2.92 0.26 12.65
N ILE A 43 -2.37 1.29 12.02
CA ILE A 43 -0.97 1.68 12.14
C ILE A 43 -0.98 3.01 12.87
N THR A 44 -0.39 3.02 14.06
CA THR A 44 -0.29 4.25 14.87
C THR A 44 1.18 4.67 14.94
N ILE A 45 1.47 5.86 14.43
CA ILE A 45 2.82 6.44 14.43
C ILE A 45 2.84 7.61 15.40
N ASN A 46 3.41 7.37 16.59
CA ASN A 46 3.65 8.36 17.65
C ASN A 46 2.53 9.41 17.81
N GLU A 47 1.28 8.94 17.94
CA GLU A 47 0.05 9.75 18.04
C GLU A 47 0.10 10.71 19.25
N THR A 48 0.67 10.26 20.38
CA THR A 48 0.71 11.03 21.63
C THR A 48 2.04 11.74 21.90
N GLY A 49 3.00 11.67 20.98
CA GLY A 49 4.22 12.47 21.03
C GLY A 49 5.10 12.24 22.26
N GLY A 50 5.52 10.99 22.49
CA GLY A 50 6.55 10.66 23.48
C GLY A 50 7.96 10.67 22.88
N PRO A 51 9.02 10.90 23.68
CA PRO A 51 10.39 10.66 23.22
C PRO A 51 10.53 9.20 22.79
N LEU A 52 11.09 8.97 21.60
CA LEU A 52 11.32 7.62 21.09
C LEU A 52 12.43 6.88 21.86
N ASN A 53 13.30 7.62 22.57
CA ASN A 53 14.36 7.09 23.43
C ASN A 53 14.65 8.06 24.59
N ASP A 54 14.53 7.59 25.84
CA ASP A 54 14.77 8.40 27.05
C ASP A 54 16.25 8.56 27.43
N MET A 55 17.16 7.81 26.81
CA MET A 55 18.58 7.76 27.18
C MET A 55 19.49 7.80 25.94
N SER A 56 20.50 8.67 25.96
CA SER A 56 21.52 8.78 24.91
C SER A 56 22.68 7.88 25.28
N ASP A 57 23.04 6.98 24.38
CA ASP A 57 24.27 6.20 24.47
C ASP A 57 24.98 6.14 23.11
N THR A 58 26.09 5.41 23.04
CA THR A 58 26.90 5.29 21.82
C THR A 58 26.15 4.58 20.69
N THR A 59 25.05 3.87 20.98
CA THR A 59 24.16 3.20 20.03
C THR A 59 22.88 3.98 19.72
N ASN A 60 22.52 4.98 20.56
CA ASN A 60 21.36 5.86 20.43
C ASN A 60 21.79 7.34 20.55
N PRO A 61 22.29 7.95 19.46
CA PRO A 61 22.78 9.33 19.49
C PRO A 61 21.65 10.31 19.84
N GLY A 62 21.96 11.41 20.56
CA GLY A 62 20.98 12.38 21.11
C GLY A 62 20.00 13.01 20.10
N ILE A 63 20.29 12.89 18.82
CA ILE A 63 19.38 13.19 17.69
C ILE A 63 18.11 12.31 17.63
N TRP A 64 18.10 11.15 18.29
CA TRP A 64 16.91 10.29 18.47
C TRP A 64 16.12 10.62 19.75
N GLN A 65 16.53 11.67 20.46
CA GLN A 65 15.83 12.23 21.63
C GLN A 65 14.99 13.47 21.26
N ALA A 66 14.67 13.65 19.98
CA ALA A 66 13.78 14.73 19.56
C ALA A 66 12.45 14.57 20.30
N ASP A 67 12.23 15.43 21.28
CA ASP A 67 11.02 15.43 22.08
C ASP A 67 9.90 16.17 21.35
N CYS A 68 8.66 15.83 21.69
CA CYS A 68 7.47 16.48 21.15
C CYS A 68 6.97 17.62 22.03
N SER A 69 7.76 18.01 23.03
CA SER A 69 7.38 19.05 23.97
C SER A 69 7.19 20.36 23.20
N VAL A 70 6.19 21.11 23.62
CA VAL A 70 5.81 22.41 23.04
C VAL A 70 6.92 23.47 23.10
N GLY A 71 8.06 23.18 23.73
CA GLY A 71 9.23 24.05 23.83
C GLY A 71 10.47 23.60 23.06
N SER A 72 10.43 22.46 22.34
CA SER A 72 11.59 21.97 21.59
C SER A 72 11.84 22.78 20.32
N THR A 73 13.11 23.12 20.08
CA THR A 73 13.57 23.78 18.84
C THR A 73 13.66 22.82 17.66
N ASN A 74 13.50 21.50 17.88
CA ASN A 74 13.53 20.47 16.84
C ASN A 74 12.44 19.41 17.10
N GLN A 75 11.18 19.80 16.90
CA GLN A 75 10.00 18.97 17.19
C GLN A 75 9.74 17.91 16.10
N ARG A 76 10.65 16.94 15.94
CA ARG A 76 10.52 15.82 14.98
C ARG A 76 10.26 14.50 15.70
N CYS A 77 9.00 14.10 15.77
CA CYS A 77 8.57 12.88 16.47
C CYS A 77 7.86 11.86 15.60
N GLY A 78 7.67 12.18 14.32
CA GLY A 78 7.07 11.27 13.37
C GLY A 78 8.08 10.38 12.68
N ALA A 79 7.58 9.37 11.98
CA ALA A 79 8.39 8.60 11.05
C ALA A 79 8.85 9.46 9.87
N ARG A 80 9.93 9.05 9.23
CA ARG A 80 10.46 9.69 8.02
C ARG A 80 10.64 8.65 6.93
N LEU A 81 10.13 8.96 5.75
CA LEU A 81 10.43 8.24 4.51
C LEU A 81 11.25 9.16 3.61
N ALA A 82 12.40 8.68 3.13
CA ALA A 82 13.27 9.42 2.23
C ALA A 82 13.52 8.60 0.97
N VAL A 83 13.28 9.21 -0.18
CA VAL A 83 13.52 8.62 -1.50
C VAL A 83 14.56 9.47 -2.20
N ASN A 84 15.60 8.82 -2.73
CA ASN A 84 16.60 9.50 -3.53
C ASN A 84 15.94 9.94 -4.85
N ALA A 85 15.92 11.25 -5.11
CA ALA A 85 15.24 11.83 -6.28
C ALA A 85 16.13 11.86 -7.54
N GLY A 86 17.35 11.32 -7.49
CA GLY A 86 18.20 11.16 -8.67
C GLY A 86 18.92 9.81 -8.71
N ASP A 87 19.66 9.60 -9.80
CA ASP A 87 20.28 8.31 -10.11
C ASP A 87 21.55 8.02 -9.28
N ASP A 88 22.14 9.06 -8.69
CA ASP A 88 23.39 8.96 -7.93
C ASP A 88 23.20 9.28 -6.44
N SER A 89 24.14 8.81 -5.60
CA SER A 89 24.17 9.04 -4.14
C SER A 89 24.30 10.51 -3.72
N ASN A 90 24.65 11.40 -4.65
CA ASN A 90 24.84 12.83 -4.41
C ASN A 90 23.60 13.66 -4.80
N SER A 91 22.53 13.00 -5.23
CA SER A 91 21.28 13.67 -5.59
C SER A 91 20.49 14.06 -4.34
N GLY A 92 19.59 15.03 -4.50
CA GLY A 92 18.68 15.43 -3.44
C GLY A 92 17.67 14.33 -3.09
N TRP A 93 17.15 14.39 -1.87
CA TRP A 93 16.16 13.46 -1.35
C TRP A 93 14.79 14.14 -1.30
N LEU A 94 13.77 13.47 -1.83
CA LEU A 94 12.39 13.81 -1.57
C LEU A 94 11.97 13.08 -0.29
N VAL A 95 11.49 13.83 0.70
CA VAL A 95 11.21 13.26 2.03
C VAL A 95 9.79 13.57 2.48
N LEU A 96 9.12 12.53 2.99
CA LEU A 96 7.95 12.66 3.85
C LEU A 96 8.46 12.59 5.28
N ASP A 97 8.58 13.75 5.89
CA ASP A 97 9.14 13.93 7.22
C ASP A 97 8.03 14.07 8.26
N ASN A 98 8.35 13.69 9.49
CA ASN A 98 7.48 13.88 10.65
C ASN A 98 6.06 13.30 10.48
N ILE A 99 5.94 12.11 9.88
CA ILE A 99 4.67 11.39 9.72
C ILE A 99 4.16 10.96 11.10
N ARG A 100 2.98 11.42 11.51
CA ARG A 100 2.33 11.08 12.79
C ARG A 100 0.86 10.76 12.58
N GLY A 101 0.25 10.19 13.61
CA GLY A 101 -1.19 9.94 13.72
C GLY A 101 -1.55 8.46 13.54
N ARG A 102 -2.85 8.19 13.43
CA ARG A 102 -3.38 6.83 13.29
C ARG A 102 -4.00 6.64 11.91
N PHE A 103 -3.57 5.57 11.25
CA PHE A 103 -4.06 5.11 9.95
C PHE A 103 -4.81 3.81 10.20
N SER A 104 -6.11 3.79 9.97
CA SER A 104 -6.94 2.58 10.10
C SER A 104 -7.45 2.15 8.74
N PHE A 105 -7.32 0.87 8.45
CA PHE A 105 -7.79 0.26 7.22
C PHE A 105 -8.57 -1.02 7.52
N GLU A 106 -9.63 -1.22 6.75
CA GLU A 106 -10.40 -2.45 6.76
C GLU A 106 -10.55 -2.90 5.31
N GLY A 107 -9.95 -4.04 4.98
CA GLY A 107 -10.09 -4.67 3.68
C GLY A 107 -9.05 -4.29 2.65
N LEU A 108 -7.82 -4.09 3.11
CA LEU A 108 -6.68 -4.32 2.23
C LEU A 108 -6.67 -5.79 1.82
N THR A 109 -6.44 -6.07 0.54
CA THR A 109 -6.32 -7.44 0.05
C THR A 109 -4.92 -7.64 -0.52
N LEU A 110 -4.24 -8.72 -0.15
CA LEU A 110 -2.94 -9.08 -0.71
C LEU A 110 -3.10 -10.36 -1.52
N LYS A 111 -2.72 -10.32 -2.79
CA LYS A 111 -2.68 -11.51 -3.65
C LYS A 111 -1.54 -11.40 -4.64
N THR A 112 -1.08 -12.53 -5.12
CA THR A 112 -0.20 -12.58 -6.28
C THR A 112 -1.04 -12.51 -7.55
N ARG A 113 -0.57 -11.74 -8.53
CA ARG A 113 -1.16 -11.67 -9.87
C ARG A 113 -0.08 -11.85 -10.91
N THR A 114 -0.29 -12.75 -11.85
CA THR A 114 0.54 -12.85 -13.04
C THR A 114 0.16 -11.76 -14.03
N ILE A 115 1.18 -11.08 -14.56
CA ILE A 115 1.07 -10.11 -15.65
C ILE A 115 1.83 -10.70 -16.83
N ASP A 116 1.07 -11.17 -17.83
CA ASP A 116 1.55 -11.78 -19.08
C ASP A 116 1.08 -11.00 -20.33
N SER A 117 0.30 -9.94 -20.13
CA SER A 117 -0.37 -9.17 -21.18
C SER A 117 -0.88 -7.81 -20.68
N GLY A 118 -1.07 -6.86 -21.59
CA GLY A 118 -1.57 -5.51 -21.29
C GLY A 118 -0.46 -4.51 -20.92
N PHE A 119 -0.84 -3.32 -20.42
CA PHE A 119 0.06 -2.16 -20.28
C PHE A 119 0.58 -1.64 -21.63
N ASP A 120 -0.34 -1.46 -22.57
CA ASP A 120 -0.02 -1.11 -23.95
C ASP A 120 0.52 0.33 -24.07
N ASP A 121 1.78 0.48 -24.48
CA ASP A 121 2.32 1.74 -24.98
C ASP A 121 1.97 1.88 -26.48
N GLY A 122 0.89 2.62 -26.76
CA GLY A 122 0.77 3.31 -28.05
C GLY A 122 0.34 2.49 -29.27
N GLY A 123 -0.10 1.24 -29.13
CA GLY A 123 -0.75 0.49 -30.22
C GLY A 123 0.20 -0.18 -31.22
N ASN A 124 1.46 -0.42 -30.86
CA ASN A 124 2.47 -1.06 -31.70
C ASN A 124 2.54 -2.61 -31.58
N GLY A 125 1.67 -3.22 -30.78
CA GLY A 125 1.54 -4.70 -30.72
C GLY A 125 2.46 -5.40 -29.73
N ASP A 126 3.42 -4.69 -29.12
CA ASP A 126 4.21 -5.17 -27.99
C ASP A 126 3.64 -4.53 -26.70
N SER A 127 3.07 -5.35 -25.81
CA SER A 127 2.54 -4.86 -24.52
C SER A 127 3.60 -5.04 -23.43
N ASP A 128 3.83 -4.03 -22.59
CA ASP A 128 4.86 -4.11 -21.53
C ASP A 128 4.61 -5.29 -20.58
N GLY A 129 3.35 -5.67 -20.37
CA GLY A 129 2.98 -6.85 -19.59
C GLY A 129 3.44 -8.18 -20.20
N ALA A 130 3.46 -8.28 -21.53
CA ALA A 130 3.97 -9.46 -22.23
C ALA A 130 5.50 -9.54 -22.23
N VAL A 131 6.18 -8.39 -22.14
CA VAL A 131 7.64 -8.34 -21.97
C VAL A 131 8.03 -8.69 -20.54
N PHE A 132 7.20 -8.31 -19.55
CA PHE A 132 7.42 -8.64 -18.15
C PHE A 132 7.19 -10.13 -17.84
N ASP A 133 6.06 -10.71 -18.30
CA ASP A 133 5.67 -12.13 -18.14
C ASP A 133 6.03 -12.71 -16.76
N GLY A 134 5.44 -12.13 -15.70
CA GLY A 134 5.86 -12.41 -14.34
C GLY A 134 4.80 -12.17 -13.28
N ASP A 135 5.10 -12.63 -12.07
CA ASP A 135 4.23 -12.44 -10.92
C ASP A 135 4.52 -11.11 -10.22
N VAL A 136 3.45 -10.38 -9.91
CA VAL A 136 3.48 -9.20 -9.04
C VAL A 136 2.68 -9.43 -7.77
N LEU A 137 3.08 -8.72 -6.72
CA LEU A 137 2.26 -8.62 -5.51
C LEU A 137 1.25 -7.49 -5.70
N GLU A 138 -0.03 -7.85 -5.78
CA GLU A 138 -1.15 -6.92 -5.84
C GLU A 138 -1.68 -6.65 -4.43
N ILE A 139 -1.63 -5.39 -4.03
CA ILE A 139 -2.27 -4.86 -2.83
C ILE A 139 -3.55 -4.14 -3.27
N GLY A 140 -4.69 -4.78 -3.12
CA GLY A 140 -5.99 -4.14 -3.34
C GLY A 140 -6.28 -3.16 -2.21
N LEU A 141 -6.48 -1.89 -2.56
CA LEU A 141 -6.74 -0.83 -1.58
C LEU A 141 -8.20 -0.91 -1.11
N PRO A 142 -8.49 -0.69 0.18
CA PRO A 142 -9.85 -0.68 0.67
C PRO A 142 -10.56 0.56 0.14
N ASN A 143 -11.90 0.49 0.05
CA ASN A 143 -12.70 1.62 -0.41
C ASN A 143 -12.53 2.87 0.46
N THR A 144 -12.25 2.69 1.75
CA THR A 144 -12.11 3.75 2.74
C THR A 144 -10.93 3.45 3.66
N LEU A 145 -10.04 4.42 3.84
CA LEU A 145 -9.12 4.49 4.97
C LEU A 145 -9.58 5.57 5.93
N ASN A 146 -9.52 5.29 7.23
CA ASN A 146 -9.78 6.26 8.28
C ASN A 146 -8.45 6.82 8.79
N TYR A 147 -8.31 8.15 8.75
CA TYR A 147 -7.17 8.88 9.28
C TYR A 147 -7.62 9.63 10.52
N SER A 148 -6.87 9.51 11.61
CA SER A 148 -7.13 10.24 12.86
C SER A 148 -5.85 11.00 13.23
N ASP A 149 -5.96 12.33 13.22
CA ASP A 149 -4.86 13.25 13.54
C ASP A 149 -3.56 12.97 12.77
N VAL A 150 -3.68 12.58 11.48
CA VAL A 150 -2.51 12.30 10.67
C VAL A 150 -1.88 13.59 10.19
N SER A 151 -0.56 13.72 10.37
CA SER A 151 0.19 14.87 9.87
C SER A 151 1.53 14.43 9.28
N PHE A 152 1.96 15.11 8.22
CA PHE A 152 3.30 14.92 7.65
C PHE A 152 3.76 16.18 6.91
N THR A 153 5.07 16.28 6.72
CA THR A 153 5.73 17.35 5.98
C THR A 153 6.35 16.76 4.73
N LEU A 154 6.00 17.26 3.56
CA LEU A 154 6.75 16.97 2.34
C LEU A 154 7.86 18.01 2.19
N ALA A 155 9.09 17.55 1.99
CA ALA A 155 10.27 18.40 1.93
C ALA A 155 11.32 17.86 0.94
N ASN A 156 12.24 18.73 0.53
CA ASN A 156 13.49 18.34 -0.11
C ASN A 156 14.63 18.36 0.91
N SER A 157 15.54 17.39 0.83
CA SER A 157 16.64 17.23 1.78
C SER A 157 17.95 16.91 1.07
N ASN A 158 19.08 17.39 1.57
CA ASN A 158 20.40 17.03 1.03
C ASN A 158 20.90 15.66 1.51
N SER A 159 20.28 15.09 2.55
CA SER A 159 20.61 13.77 3.09
C SER A 159 19.35 12.96 3.40
N ALA A 160 19.49 11.63 3.42
CA ALA A 160 18.40 10.72 3.77
C ALA A 160 17.96 10.92 5.22
N ARG A 161 18.91 11.04 6.16
CA ARG A 161 18.63 11.11 7.59
C ARG A 161 18.93 12.51 8.15
N PRO A 162 18.11 13.02 9.08
CA PRO A 162 18.39 14.26 9.82
C PRO A 162 19.69 14.22 10.65
N THR A 163 20.21 13.02 10.86
CA THR A 163 21.40 12.72 11.66
C THR A 163 22.71 12.86 10.91
N ASP A 164 22.66 12.94 9.58
CA ASP A 164 23.85 12.96 8.75
C ASP A 164 24.53 14.35 8.82
N ALA A 165 25.87 14.39 8.77
CA ALA A 165 26.63 15.63 8.92
C ALA A 165 26.27 16.64 7.82
N GLY A 166 26.00 17.89 8.20
CA GLY A 166 25.64 18.95 7.24
C GLY A 166 24.21 18.87 6.72
N PHE A 167 23.31 18.16 7.42
CA PHE A 167 21.90 18.06 7.08
C PHE A 167 21.23 19.43 6.86
N GLN A 168 20.54 19.56 5.74
CA GLN A 168 19.73 20.69 5.35
C GLN A 168 18.45 20.19 4.67
N GLN A 169 17.31 20.71 5.12
CA GLN A 169 16.00 20.40 4.58
C GLN A 169 15.24 21.69 4.30
N THR A 170 14.49 21.70 3.21
CA THR A 170 13.53 22.76 2.86
C THR A 170 12.15 22.15 2.77
N ASP A 171 11.27 22.57 3.68
CA ASP A 171 9.89 22.13 3.71
C ASP A 171 9.11 22.75 2.55
N ILE A 172 8.34 21.93 1.85
CA ILE A 172 7.53 22.34 0.71
C ILE A 172 6.09 22.56 1.16
N LEU A 173 5.51 21.57 1.84
CA LEU A 173 4.14 21.61 2.33
C LEU A 173 3.97 20.78 3.60
N ASN A 174 3.06 21.24 4.45
CA ASN A 174 2.60 20.52 5.63
C ASN A 174 1.16 20.07 5.41
N VAL A 175 0.88 18.80 5.67
CA VAL A 175 -0.42 18.18 5.45
C VAL A 175 -0.94 17.68 6.79
N ASN A 176 -2.20 18.00 7.07
CA ASN A 176 -2.95 17.45 8.19
C ASN A 176 -4.23 16.83 7.64
N ILE A 177 -4.51 15.60 8.06
CA ILE A 177 -5.64 14.79 7.61
C ILE A 177 -6.34 14.25 8.86
N ASP A 178 -7.62 14.57 8.96
CA ASP A 178 -8.52 14.00 9.95
C ASP A 178 -9.84 13.65 9.26
N GLY A 179 -10.20 12.37 9.28
CA GLY A 179 -11.39 11.83 8.62
C GLY A 179 -11.12 10.70 7.63
N ASP A 180 -12.13 10.40 6.82
CA ASP A 180 -12.14 9.25 5.91
C ASP A 180 -11.67 9.65 4.50
N ILE A 181 -10.70 8.90 3.97
CA ILE A 181 -10.24 9.01 2.58
C ILE A 181 -10.74 7.81 1.80
N SER A 182 -11.42 8.07 0.68
CA SER A 182 -11.77 6.99 -0.24
C SER A 182 -10.61 6.67 -1.17
N LEU A 183 -10.14 5.43 -1.15
CA LEU A 183 -9.14 4.93 -2.09
C LEU A 183 -9.80 4.09 -3.18
N ARG A 184 -9.15 4.06 -4.34
CA ARG A 184 -9.61 3.28 -5.49
C ARG A 184 -8.42 2.66 -6.20
N GLY A 185 -8.63 1.45 -6.71
CA GLY A 185 -7.63 0.70 -7.47
C GLY A 185 -6.72 -0.13 -6.58
N ASN A 186 -5.65 -0.64 -7.19
CA ASN A 186 -4.73 -1.58 -6.57
C ASN A 186 -3.30 -1.06 -6.75
N LEU A 187 -2.45 -1.29 -5.75
CA LEU A 187 -1.03 -1.05 -5.83
C LEU A 187 -0.34 -2.34 -6.28
N LEU A 188 0.50 -2.25 -7.33
CA LEU A 188 1.25 -3.39 -7.86
C LEU A 188 2.72 -3.22 -7.47
N LEU A 189 3.28 -4.18 -6.75
CA LEU A 189 4.70 -4.23 -6.40
C LEU A 189 5.40 -5.20 -7.36
N PHE A 190 6.31 -4.65 -8.15
CA PHE A 190 7.14 -5.39 -9.08
C PHE A 190 8.42 -5.82 -8.37
N PRO A 191 8.64 -7.12 -8.12
CA PRO A 191 9.86 -7.60 -7.50
C PRO A 191 11.05 -7.31 -8.42
N THR A 192 12.12 -6.75 -7.86
CA THR A 192 13.40 -6.54 -8.57
C THR A 192 14.44 -7.48 -7.97
N GLY A 193 14.78 -8.54 -8.70
CA GLY A 193 15.68 -9.60 -8.25
C GLY A 193 15.16 -10.99 -8.60
N ASN A 194 16.08 -11.94 -8.78
CA ASN A 194 15.72 -13.34 -8.98
C ASN A 194 15.42 -13.94 -7.58
N PRO A 195 14.20 -14.43 -7.31
CA PRO A 195 13.88 -15.06 -6.03
C PRO A 195 14.75 -16.28 -5.73
#